data_AF-A0A7X9J5A3-F1
#
_entry.id   AF-A0A7X9J5A3-F1
#
_cell.length_a   1.000
_cell.length_b   1.000
_cell.length_c   1.000
_cell.angle_alpha   90.00
_cell.angle_beta   90.00
_cell.angle_gamma   90.00
#
_symmetry.space_group_name_H-M   'P 1'
#
loop_
_entity.id
_entity.type
_entity.pdbx_description
1 polymer ?
#
loop_
_entity_poly.entity_id
_entity_poly.type
_entity_poly.pdbx_seq_one_letter_code
_entity_poly.pdbx_strand_id
1 'polypeptide(L)'
;MDSSYNGGGLGVFGTLVYIVVIVFYLYCMWRIFVKAGKPGWAAIIPIYNVLVELEIVGRPWYWLLLMLIPVVDVVLAIIVLFRMAKVFGHSVGFGFGLLFLSFIFLPILAFDQSTYLGPDVA
;
A
#
# COMPACT_ATOMS: atom_id res chain seq x y z
N MET A 1 20.01 -37.17 -24.03
CA MET A 1 19.92 -35.91 -23.26
C MET A 1 18.58 -35.31 -23.58
N ASP A 2 17.57 -35.94 -23.01
CA ASP A 2 16.18 -35.57 -23.00
C ASP A 2 16.05 -34.29 -22.17
N SER A 3 15.87 -33.19 -22.89
CA SER A 3 15.43 -31.88 -22.40
C SER A 3 14.03 -32.02 -21.82
N SER A 4 13.92 -32.72 -20.69
CA SER A 4 12.69 -32.91 -19.97
C SER A 4 12.28 -31.57 -19.39
N TYR A 5 11.22 -31.00 -19.97
CA TYR A 5 10.46 -29.81 -19.60
C TYR A 5 9.87 -29.86 -18.17
N ASN A 6 10.60 -30.36 -17.18
CA ASN A 6 10.18 -30.39 -15.77
C ASN A 6 10.54 -29.12 -14.98
N GLY A 7 11.14 -28.11 -15.63
CA GLY A 7 11.34 -26.76 -15.06
C GLY A 7 10.29 -25.72 -15.48
N GLY A 8 9.47 -26.01 -16.51
CA GLY A 8 8.57 -25.03 -17.11
C GLY A 8 7.22 -24.89 -16.39
N GLY A 9 6.63 -26.00 -15.93
CA GLY A 9 5.29 -25.99 -15.31
C GLY A 9 5.24 -25.30 -13.94
N LEU A 10 6.26 -25.54 -13.09
CA LEU A 10 6.40 -24.84 -11.80
C LEU A 10 6.74 -23.35 -11.99
N GLY A 11 7.51 -23.01 -13.03
CA GLY A 11 7.81 -21.62 -13.39
C GLY A 11 6.57 -20.86 -13.81
N VAL A 12 5.78 -21.40 -14.74
CA VAL A 12 4.55 -20.76 -15.23
C VAL A 12 3.49 -20.67 -14.12
N PHE A 13 3.28 -21.73 -13.35
CA PHE A 13 2.36 -21.70 -12.20
C PHE A 13 2.77 -20.66 -11.16
N GLY A 14 4.06 -20.61 -10.80
CA GLY A 14 4.60 -19.61 -9.88
C GLY A 14 4.40 -18.18 -10.37
N THR A 15 4.65 -17.92 -11.66
CA THR A 15 4.40 -16.59 -12.27
C THR A 15 2.94 -16.20 -12.23
N LEU A 16 2.01 -17.13 -12.50
CA LEU A 16 0.57 -16.86 -12.44
C LEU A 16 0.12 -16.51 -11.02
N VAL A 17 0.54 -17.29 -10.02
CA VAL A 17 0.24 -16.99 -8.61
C VAL A 17 0.79 -15.62 -8.22
N TYR A 18 2.03 -15.30 -8.62
CA TYR A 18 2.65 -14.01 -8.36
C TYR A 18 1.85 -12.84 -8.96
N ILE A 19 1.40 -12.96 -10.21
CA ILE A 19 0.57 -11.94 -10.87
C ILE A 19 -0.75 -11.74 -10.12
N VAL A 20 -1.43 -12.83 -9.74
CA VAL A 20 -2.69 -12.75 -8.98
C VAL A 20 -2.50 -12.03 -7.65
N VAL A 21 -1.42 -12.33 -6.93
CA VAL A 21 -1.09 -11.66 -5.66
C VAL A 21 -0.84 -10.17 -5.87
N ILE A 22 -0.09 -9.77 -6.91
CA ILE A 22 0.13 -8.34 -7.24
C ILE A 22 -1.20 -7.65 -7.52
N VAL A 23 -2.03 -8.22 -8.40
CA VAL A 23 -3.34 -7.63 -8.76
C VAL A 23 -4.22 -7.48 -7.53
N PHE A 24 -4.19 -8.46 -6.62
CA PHE A 24 -4.92 -8.38 -5.35
C PHE A 24 -4.46 -7.20 -4.48
N TYR A 25 -3.16 -6.99 -4.29
CA TYR A 25 -2.66 -5.85 -3.49
C TYR A 25 -2.91 -4.51 -4.17
N LEU A 26 -2.79 -4.43 -5.50
CA LEU A 26 -3.16 -3.23 -6.26
C LEU A 26 -4.65 -2.91 -6.08
N TYR A 27 -5.52 -3.92 -6.09
CA TYR A 27 -6.93 -3.75 -5.80
C TYR A 27 -7.19 -3.28 -4.36
N CYS A 28 -6.44 -3.79 -3.38
CA CYS A 28 -6.54 -3.33 -2.00
C CYS A 28 -6.17 -1.84 -1.88
N MET A 29 -5.05 -1.41 -2.49
CA MET A 29 -4.67 0.01 -2.50
C MET A 29 -5.69 0.89 -3.25
N TRP A 30 -6.18 0.43 -4.40
CA TRP A 30 -7.25 1.12 -5.13
C TRP A 30 -8.46 1.34 -4.22
N ARG A 31 -8.89 0.32 -3.47
CA ARG A 31 -10.02 0.39 -2.53
C ARG A 31 -9.76 1.40 -1.41
N ILE A 32 -8.56 1.40 -0.81
CA ILE A 32 -8.18 2.38 0.23
C ILE A 32 -8.29 3.80 -0.30
N PHE A 33 -7.80 4.07 -1.51
CA PHE A 33 -7.86 5.40 -2.13
C PHE A 33 -9.31 5.84 -2.37
N VAL A 34 -10.16 4.94 -2.88
CA VAL A 34 -11.59 5.21 -3.04
C VAL A 34 -12.28 5.47 -1.69
N LYS A 35 -11.92 4.74 -0.63
CA LYS A 35 -12.42 5.01 0.73
C LYS A 35 -12.04 6.40 1.25
N ALA A 36 -10.89 6.92 0.83
CA ALA A 36 -10.45 8.28 1.14
C ALA A 36 -10.99 9.36 0.16
N GLY A 37 -11.91 9.01 -0.74
CA GLY A 37 -12.47 9.95 -1.72
C GLY A 37 -11.50 10.32 -2.85
N LYS A 38 -10.43 9.53 -3.05
CA LYS A 38 -9.42 9.72 -4.09
C LYS A 38 -9.63 8.76 -5.27
N PRO A 39 -9.13 9.11 -6.47
CA PRO A 39 -9.21 8.22 -7.63
C PRO A 39 -8.41 6.93 -7.38
N GLY A 40 -9.09 5.78 -7.34
CA GLY A 40 -8.42 4.50 -7.03
C GLY A 40 -7.38 4.05 -8.06
N TRP A 41 -7.51 4.46 -9.33
CA TRP A 41 -6.49 4.20 -10.35
C TRP A 41 -5.15 4.86 -10.04
N ALA A 42 -5.13 5.88 -9.18
CA ALA A 42 -3.89 6.51 -8.74
C ALA A 42 -2.94 5.52 -8.05
N ALA A 43 -3.48 4.45 -7.45
CA ALA A 43 -2.68 3.39 -6.82
C ALA A 43 -1.76 2.64 -7.83
N ILE A 44 -2.06 2.69 -9.13
CA ILE A 44 -1.32 1.93 -10.15
C ILE A 44 -0.07 2.70 -10.61
N ILE A 45 -0.13 4.03 -10.64
CA ILE A 45 0.96 4.86 -11.15
C ILE A 45 1.95 5.14 -10.01
N PRO A 46 3.23 4.73 -10.09
CA PRO A 46 4.14 4.77 -8.94
C PRO A 46 4.29 6.15 -8.30
N ILE A 47 4.57 7.19 -9.08
CA ILE A 47 4.76 8.55 -8.55
C ILE A 47 3.44 9.15 -8.07
N TYR A 48 2.36 8.95 -8.83
CA TYR A 48 1.06 9.52 -8.50
C TYR A 48 0.42 8.83 -7.29
N ASN A 49 0.68 7.53 -7.10
CA ASN A 49 0.29 6.77 -5.91
C ASN A 49 0.79 7.47 -4.65
N VAL A 50 2.10 7.73 -4.57
CA VAL A 50 2.73 8.35 -3.39
C VAL A 50 2.20 9.77 -3.18
N LEU A 51 1.99 10.55 -4.25
CA LEU A 51 1.40 11.89 -4.12
C LEU A 51 -0.01 11.84 -3.54
N VAL A 52 -0.86 10.95 -4.04
CA VAL A 52 -2.23 10.78 -3.52
C VAL A 52 -2.20 10.22 -2.10
N GLU A 53 -1.29 9.32 -1.78
CA GLU A 53 -1.10 8.80 -0.43
C GLU A 53 -0.74 9.93 0.55
N LEU A 54 0.22 10.79 0.18
CA LEU A 54 0.59 11.98 0.96
C LEU A 54 -0.61 12.92 1.14
N GLU A 55 -1.43 13.13 0.11
CA GLU A 55 -2.66 13.91 0.24
C GLU A 55 -3.67 13.29 1.21
N ILE A 56 -3.84 11.96 1.18
CA ILE A 56 -4.73 11.22 2.10
C ILE A 56 -4.26 11.40 3.55
N VAL A 57 -2.95 11.35 3.81
CA VAL A 57 -2.40 11.53 5.17
C VAL A 57 -2.14 12.99 5.56
N GLY A 58 -2.45 13.95 4.69
CA GLY A 58 -2.29 15.39 4.92
C GLY A 58 -0.84 15.85 4.99
N ARG A 59 0.03 15.25 4.18
CA ARG A 59 1.44 15.63 4.06
C ARG A 59 1.69 16.41 2.76
N PRO A 60 2.61 17.39 2.79
CA PRO A 60 2.88 18.20 1.63
C PRO A 60 3.64 17.41 0.55
N TRP A 61 3.40 17.75 -0.72
CA TRP A 61 3.94 17.05 -1.88
C TRP A 61 5.48 16.95 -1.92
N TYR A 62 6.20 17.90 -1.30
CA TYR A 62 7.67 17.87 -1.27
C TYR A 62 8.24 16.69 -0.46
N TRP A 63 7.42 15.98 0.32
CA TRP A 63 7.82 14.72 0.95
C TRP A 63 8.21 13.66 -0.08
N LEU A 64 7.64 13.70 -1.30
CA LEU A 64 8.06 12.86 -2.40
C LEU A 64 9.55 13.07 -2.75
N LEU A 65 10.04 14.32 -2.70
CA LEU A 65 11.45 14.61 -2.95
C LEU A 65 12.34 14.11 -1.81
N LEU A 66 11.84 14.16 -0.58
CA LEU A 66 12.54 13.63 0.59
C LEU A 66 12.65 12.09 0.55
N MET A 67 11.65 11.41 -0.01
CA MET A 67 11.65 9.96 -0.24
C MET A 67 12.69 9.50 -1.28
N LEU A 68 13.32 10.41 -2.03
CA LEU A 68 14.46 10.05 -2.89
C LEU A 68 15.74 9.77 -2.08
N ILE A 69 15.78 10.17 -0.80
CA ILE A 69 16.91 9.91 0.09
C ILE A 69 16.63 8.61 0.85
N PRO A 70 17.39 7.52 0.65
CA PRO A 70 17.03 6.18 1.15
C PRO A 70 16.76 6.08 2.65
N VAL A 71 17.53 6.79 3.48
CA VAL A 71 17.34 6.78 4.94
C VAL A 71 16.07 7.54 5.35
N VAL A 72 15.80 8.64 4.66
CA VAL A 72 14.62 9.49 4.93
C VAL A 72 13.37 8.77 4.43
N ASP A 73 13.44 8.10 3.29
CA ASP A 73 12.35 7.29 2.72
C ASP A 73 11.78 6.31 3.73
N VAL A 74 12.63 5.50 4.38
CA VAL A 74 12.19 4.53 5.39
C VAL A 74 11.48 5.22 6.56
N VAL A 75 12.03 6.32 7.06
CA VAL A 75 11.42 7.06 8.17
C VAL A 75 10.07 7.67 7.76
N LEU A 76 9.98 8.25 6.57
CA LEU A 76 8.75 8.82 6.04
C LEU A 76 7.70 7.76 5.76
N ALA A 77 8.07 6.61 5.19
CA ALA A 77 7.18 5.48 4.96
C ALA A 77 6.56 4.98 6.27
N ILE A 78 7.35 4.85 7.34
CA ILE A 78 6.83 4.51 8.67
C ILE A 78 5.83 5.58 9.13
N ILE A 79 6.17 6.86 9.05
CA ILE A 79 5.27 7.95 9.46
C ILE A 79 3.95 7.90 8.66
N VAL A 80 4.03 7.70 7.35
CA VAL A 80 2.86 7.63 6.46
C VAL A 80 1.99 6.43 6.83
N LEU A 81 2.55 5.25 7.11
CA LEU A 81 1.78 4.07 7.53
C LEU A 81 1.01 4.29 8.84
N PHE A 82 1.66 4.89 9.85
CA PHE A 82 0.98 5.19 11.12
C PHE A 82 -0.09 6.27 10.95
N ARG A 83 0.16 7.28 10.10
CA ARG A 83 -0.86 8.27 9.78
C ARG A 83 -2.00 7.66 8.99
N MET A 84 -1.72 6.74 8.07
CA MET A 84 -2.73 6.00 7.33
C MET A 84 -3.66 5.27 8.29
N ALA A 85 -3.13 4.55 9.28
CA ALA A 85 -3.95 3.94 10.33
C ALA A 85 -4.84 4.98 11.03
N LYS A 86 -4.26 6.13 11.43
CA LYS A 86 -5.00 7.16 12.16
C LYS A 86 -6.09 7.86 11.34
N VAL A 87 -5.84 8.20 10.07
CA VAL A 87 -6.85 8.86 9.21
C VAL A 87 -8.03 7.94 8.91
N PHE A 88 -7.90 6.63 9.14
CA PHE A 88 -9.00 5.66 9.12
C PHE A 88 -9.55 5.32 10.53
N GLY A 89 -9.12 6.03 11.57
CA GLY A 89 -9.61 5.85 12.93
C GLY A 89 -9.06 4.62 13.66
N HIS A 90 -8.00 4.00 13.15
CA HIS A 90 -7.39 2.84 13.77
C HIS A 90 -6.37 3.22 14.86
N SER A 91 -6.17 2.28 15.80
CA SER A 91 -5.25 2.46 16.92
C SER A 91 -3.77 2.39 16.48
N VAL A 92 -2.87 2.83 17.36
CA VAL A 92 -1.41 2.71 17.15
C VAL A 92 -0.99 1.24 16.96
N GLY A 93 -1.68 0.29 17.62
CA GLY A 93 -1.44 -1.14 17.44
C GLY A 93 -1.73 -1.62 16.01
N PHE A 94 -2.75 -1.06 15.36
CA PHE A 94 -3.01 -1.31 13.94
C PHE A 94 -1.90 -0.75 13.04
N GLY A 95 -1.34 0.41 13.40
CA GLY A 95 -0.16 0.99 12.74
C GLY A 95 1.06 0.06 12.80
N PHE A 96 1.33 -0.56 13.95
CA PHE A 96 2.36 -1.60 14.04
C PHE A 96 2.01 -2.85 13.24
N GLY A 97 0.73 -3.22 13.18
CA GLY A 97 0.24 -4.28 12.31
C GLY A 97 0.50 -4.00 10.83
N LEU A 98 0.26 -2.77 10.36
CA LEU A 98 0.62 -2.32 9.01
C LEU A 98 2.13 -2.31 8.79
N LEU A 99 2.93 -1.95 9.79
CA LEU A 99 4.38 -1.89 9.67
C LEU A 99 5.01 -3.29 9.52
N PHE A 100 4.67 -4.22 10.41
CA PHE A 100 5.30 -5.54 10.46
C PHE A 100 4.56 -6.60 9.63
N LEU A 101 3.24 -6.47 9.52
CA LEU A 101 2.32 -7.43 8.89
C LEU A 101 1.48 -6.74 7.80
N SER A 102 2.10 -5.85 7.01
CA SER A 102 1.42 -5.11 5.93
C SER A 102 0.63 -6.02 5.00
N PHE A 103 1.15 -7.21 4.70
CA PHE A 103 0.50 -8.21 3.84
C PHE A 103 -0.89 -8.65 4.35
N ILE A 104 -1.15 -8.57 5.66
CA ILE A 104 -2.46 -8.88 6.25
C ILE A 104 -3.25 -7.59 6.54
N PHE A 105 -2.59 -6.60 7.15
CA PHE A 105 -3.27 -5.40 7.63
C PHE A 105 -3.71 -4.45 6.51
N LEU A 106 -3.03 -4.46 5.36
CA LEU A 106 -3.42 -3.65 4.21
C LEU A 106 -4.74 -4.15 3.59
N PRO A 107 -4.93 -5.46 3.31
CA PRO A 107 -6.24 -6.00 2.97
C PRO A 107 -7.30 -5.73 4.03
N ILE A 108 -6.97 -5.87 5.33
CA ILE A 108 -7.92 -5.55 6.40
C ILE A 108 -8.38 -4.09 6.27
N LEU A 109 -7.45 -3.14 6.14
CA LEU A 109 -7.77 -1.73 5.95
C LEU A 109 -8.63 -1.47 4.70
N ALA A 110 -8.35 -2.20 3.61
CA ALA A 110 -9.07 -2.07 2.35
C ALA A 110 -10.53 -2.56 2.42
N PHE A 111 -10.81 -3.59 3.22
CA PHE A 111 -12.12 -4.24 3.30
C PHE A 111 -12.89 -4.00 4.60
N ASP A 112 -12.25 -3.43 5.62
CA ASP A 112 -12.94 -3.11 6.87
C ASP A 112 -13.99 -2.00 6.68
N GLN A 113 -14.79 -1.82 7.74
CA GLN A 113 -15.86 -0.82 7.83
C GLN A 113 -15.37 0.57 8.28
N SER A 114 -14.05 0.80 8.34
CA SER A 114 -13.51 2.10 8.72
C SER A 114 -13.83 3.16 7.66
N THR A 115 -14.16 4.37 8.12
CA THR A 115 -14.39 5.53 7.25
C THR A 115 -13.18 6.44 7.33
N TYR A 116 -12.84 7.09 6.21
CA TYR A 116 -11.81 8.11 6.20
C TYR A 116 -12.26 9.33 7.03
N LEU A 117 -11.52 9.61 8.09
CA LEU A 117 -11.76 10.70 9.04
C LEU A 117 -11.06 12.01 8.64
N GLY A 118 -10.17 11.97 7.64
CA GLY A 118 -9.39 13.13 7.22
C GLY A 118 -8.01 13.22 7.89
N PRO A 119 -7.16 14.14 7.41
CA PRO A 119 -5.80 14.30 7.91
C PRO A 119 -5.69 14.96 9.29
N ASP A 120 -6.75 15.64 9.74
CA ASP A 120 -6.77 16.41 10.99
C ASP A 120 -6.76 15.54 12.24
N VAL A 121 -7.12 14.25 12.11
CA VAL A 121 -7.11 13.28 13.22
C VAL A 121 -5.74 12.58 13.41
N ALA A 122 -4.75 12.85 12.55
CA ALA A 122 -3.51 12.07 12.45
C ALA A 122 -2.25 12.69 13.10
#